data_AF-A0A970TPL3-F1
#
_entry.id   AF-A0A970TPL3-F1
#
_cell.length_a   1.000
_cell.length_b   1.000
_cell.length_c   1.000
_cell.angle_alpha   90.00
_cell.angle_beta   90.00
_cell.angle_gamma   90.00
#
_symmetry.space_group_name_H-M   'P 1'
#
loop_
_entity.id
_entity.type
_entity.pdbx_description
1 polymer ?
#
loop_
_entity_poly.entity_id
_entity_poly.type
_entity_poly.pdbx_seq_one_letter_code
_entity_poly.pdbx_strand_id
1 'polypeptide(L)'
;MINYSFEIVKAEQIKGHKIAKTKDYQVKVLVKKDEKTIFDEVVNVRKNVQGIFPEMDLINKKIKAASTKKELLDQIKSFVKKAR
;
A
#
# COMPACT_ATOMS: atom_id res chain seq x y z
N MET A 1 -0.77 3.21 25.57
CA MET A 1 -1.50 2.77 24.36
C MET A 1 -0.58 2.96 23.19
N ILE A 2 -0.33 1.91 22.41
CA ILE A 2 0.52 2.01 21.21
C ILE A 2 -0.33 2.61 20.09
N ASN A 3 -0.03 3.83 19.68
CA ASN A 3 -0.72 4.48 18.57
C ASN A 3 -0.03 4.12 17.26
N TYR A 4 -0.73 3.41 16.38
CA TYR A 4 -0.34 3.20 14.99
C TYR A 4 -1.05 4.25 14.13
N SER A 5 -0.29 5.12 13.47
CA SER A 5 -0.81 6.05 12.46
C SER A 5 -0.42 5.57 11.07
N PHE A 6 -1.41 5.43 10.21
CA PHE A 6 -1.26 5.02 8.81
C PHE A 6 -1.53 6.22 7.91
N GLU A 7 -0.52 6.65 7.17
CA GLU A 7 -0.62 7.77 6.23
C GLU A 7 -0.25 7.26 4.82
N ILE A 8 -1.21 7.31 3.89
CA ILE A 8 -0.92 7.12 2.47
C ILE A 8 -0.47 8.47 1.93
N VAL A 9 0.82 8.62 1.67
CA VAL A 9 1.44 9.89 1.26
C VAL A 9 1.14 10.22 -0.19
N LYS A 10 1.18 9.21 -1.07
CA LYS A 10 0.98 9.40 -2.52
C LYS A 10 0.62 8.08 -3.18
N ALA A 11 -0.19 8.11 -4.24
CA ALA A 11 -0.26 7.01 -5.19
C ALA A 11 0.01 7.52 -6.61
N GLU A 12 1.01 6.93 -7.26
CA GLU A 12 1.37 7.25 -8.63
C GLU A 12 1.11 6.05 -9.52
N GLN A 13 0.44 6.25 -10.65
CA GLN A 13 0.28 5.17 -11.61
C GLN A 13 1.60 4.98 -12.37
N ILE A 14 2.14 3.77 -12.35
CA ILE A 14 3.31 3.40 -13.15
C ILE A 14 2.86 3.26 -14.60
N LYS A 15 3.02 4.32 -15.40
CA LYS A 15 2.83 4.29 -16.85
C LYS A 15 4.12 3.78 -17.50
N GLY A 16 4.19 2.47 -17.74
CA GLY A 16 5.35 1.90 -18.44
C GLY A 16 5.26 0.41 -18.77
N HIS A 17 4.54 -0.38 -17.96
CA HIS A 17 4.37 -1.80 -18.24
C HIS A 17 3.03 -2.05 -18.94
N LYS A 18 3.04 -2.01 -20.28
CA LYS A 18 1.92 -2.44 -21.13
C LYS A 18 1.81 -3.97 -21.10
N ILE A 19 1.42 -4.54 -19.96
CA ILE A 19 0.77 -5.84 -19.95
C ILE A 19 -0.73 -5.55 -20.11
N ALA A 20 -1.36 -6.16 -21.10
CA ALA A 20 -2.72 -5.82 -21.50
C ALA A 20 -3.68 -5.88 -20.29
N LYS A 21 -4.39 -4.77 -20.02
CA LYS A 21 -5.43 -4.60 -18.97
C LYS A 21 -4.94 -4.58 -17.50
N THR A 22 -3.65 -4.47 -17.23
CA THR A 22 -3.11 -4.20 -15.88
C THR A 22 -2.68 -2.74 -15.73
N LYS A 23 -3.01 -2.13 -14.60
CA LYS A 23 -2.50 -0.83 -14.14
C LYS A 23 -1.71 -1.07 -12.87
N ASP A 24 -0.41 -0.81 -12.91
CA ASP A 24 0.43 -0.84 -11.72
C ASP A 24 0.46 0.57 -11.10
N TYR A 25 0.40 0.63 -9.78
CA TYR A 25 0.42 1.85 -8.97
C TYR A 25 1.53 1.73 -7.93
N GLN A 26 2.28 2.79 -7.70
CA GLN A 26 3.19 2.94 -6.58
C GLN A 26 2.51 3.76 -5.51
N VAL A 27 2.20 3.14 -4.38
CA VAL A 27 1.57 3.79 -3.24
C VAL A 27 2.63 3.98 -2.16
N LYS A 28 3.03 5.23 -1.91
CA LYS A 28 3.91 5.55 -0.80
C LYS A 28 3.10 5.51 0.49
N VAL A 29 3.48 4.61 1.40
CA VAL A 29 2.80 4.43 2.68
C VAL A 29 3.78 4.69 3.81
N LEU A 30 3.33 5.51 4.75
CA LEU A 30 4.04 5.91 5.93
C LEU A 30 3.27 5.38 7.15
N VAL A 31 3.91 4.53 7.93
CA VAL A 31 3.38 4.03 9.20
C VAL A 31 4.27 4.53 10.32
N LYS A 32 3.66 5.25 11.26
CA LYS A 32 4.29 5.70 12.49
C LYS A 32 3.74 4.90 13.65
N LYS A 33 4.62 4.45 14.54
CA LYS A 33 4.30 3.82 15.81
C LYS A 33 4.92 4.67 16.92
N ASP A 34 4.08 5.24 17.78
CA ASP A 34 4.53 6.09 18.90
C ASP A 34 5.51 7.18 18.42
N GLU A 35 5.09 7.95 17.40
CA GLU A 35 5.87 9.01 16.70
C GLU A 35 7.10 8.54 15.91
N LYS A 36 7.48 7.26 16.04
CA LYS A 36 8.59 6.68 15.29
C LYS A 36 8.11 6.09 13.97
N THR A 37 8.65 6.57 12.85
CA THR A 37 8.40 5.99 11.52
C THR A 37 8.95 4.56 11.47
N ILE A 38 8.04 3.58 11.42
CA ILE A 38 8.39 2.16 11.30
C ILE A 38 8.29 1.67 9.86
N PHE A 39 7.60 2.43 9.01
CA PHE A 39 7.40 2.13 7.60
C PHE A 39 7.36 3.46 6.84
N ASP A 40 8.25 3.66 5.87
CA ASP A 40 8.17 4.74 4.87
C ASP A 40 8.63 4.12 3.55
N GLU A 41 7.81 3.25 3.00
CA GLU A 41 8.17 2.48 1.82
C GLU A 41 7.10 2.68 0.75
N VAL A 42 7.52 2.49 -0.50
CA VAL A 42 6.63 2.48 -1.64
C VAL A 42 6.14 1.05 -1.85
N VAL A 43 4.83 0.87 -1.76
CA VAL A 43 4.15 -0.40 -2.03
C VAL A 43 3.65 -0.38 -3.45
N ASN A 44 4.08 -1.35 -4.26
CA ASN A 44 3.51 -1.54 -5.59
C ASN A 44 2.13 -2.18 -5.46
N VAL A 45 1.18 -1.74 -6.28
CA VAL A 45 -0.20 -2.21 -6.28
C VAL A 45 -0.63 -2.44 -7.70
N ARG A 46 -0.88 -3.70 -8.04
CA ARG A 46 -1.36 -4.08 -9.36
C ARG A 46 -2.88 -4.13 -9.37
N LYS A 47 -3.50 -3.31 -10.21
CA LYS A 47 -4.94 -3.30 -10.47
C LYS A 47 -5.19 -3.94 -11.83
N ASN A 48 -5.99 -5.00 -11.87
CA ASN A 48 -6.42 -5.65 -13.11
C ASN A 48 -7.93 -5.90 -13.09
N VAL A 49 -8.43 -6.60 -14.10
CA VAL A 49 -9.87 -6.94 -14.21
C VAL A 49 -10.35 -7.85 -13.07
N GLN A 50 -9.45 -8.63 -12.47
CA GLN A 50 -9.77 -9.54 -11.35
C GLN A 50 -9.80 -8.81 -10.00
N GLY A 51 -9.10 -7.68 -9.85
CA GLY A 51 -9.08 -6.94 -8.59
C GLY A 51 -7.84 -6.06 -8.39
N ILE A 52 -7.61 -5.70 -7.12
CA ILE A 52 -6.49 -4.86 -6.66
C ILE A 52 -5.58 -5.71 -5.77
N PHE A 53 -4.32 -5.85 -6.20
CA PHE A 53 -3.30 -6.70 -5.61
C PHE A 53 -2.09 -5.86 -5.16
N PRO A 54 -2.08 -5.39 -3.90
CA PRO A 54 -0.91 -4.76 -3.30
C PRO A 54 0.20 -5.78 -3.04
N GLU A 55 1.45 -5.35 -3.22
CA GLU A 55 2.66 -6.12 -2.97
C GLU A 55 2.88 -6.24 -1.46
N MET A 56 2.80 -7.46 -0.95
CA MET A 56 2.81 -7.72 0.50
C MET A 56 4.21 -8.03 1.03
N ASP A 57 5.22 -8.18 0.18
CA ASP A 57 6.55 -8.66 0.57
C ASP A 57 7.25 -7.68 1.53
N LEU A 58 7.33 -6.40 1.13
CA LEU A 58 7.86 -5.31 1.96
C LEU A 58 7.05 -5.11 3.25
N ILE A 59 5.72 -5.17 3.14
CA ILE A 59 4.81 -5.05 4.28
C ILE A 59 5.05 -6.19 5.28
N ASN A 60 5.16 -7.43 4.80
CA ASN A 60 5.39 -8.60 5.63
C ASN A 60 6.75 -8.58 6.32
N LYS A 61 7.76 -8.00 5.67
CA LYS A 61 9.13 -7.89 6.19
C LYS A 61 9.25 -6.86 7.31
N LYS A 62 8.58 -5.70 7.19
CA LYS A 62 8.69 -4.60 8.18
C LYS A 62 7.59 -4.62 9.23
N ILE A 63 6.36 -4.92 8.84
CA ILE A 63 5.21 -4.96 9.76
C ILE A 63 5.04 -6.42 10.18
N LYS A 64 5.25 -6.75 11.46
CA LYS A 64 4.98 -8.10 11.98
C LYS A 64 3.54 -8.26 12.48
N ALA A 65 2.89 -7.17 12.88
CA ALA A 65 1.54 -7.18 13.42
C ALA A 65 0.50 -7.44 12.34
N ALA A 66 -0.23 -8.56 12.45
CA ALA A 66 -1.23 -8.96 11.46
C ALA A 66 -2.38 -7.94 11.33
N SER A 67 -2.82 -7.33 12.43
CA SER A 67 -3.86 -6.29 12.43
C SER A 67 -3.45 -5.08 11.60
N THR A 68 -2.22 -4.59 11.83
CA THR A 68 -1.61 -3.47 11.12
C THR A 68 -1.47 -3.75 9.62
N LYS A 69 -1.11 -4.98 9.24
CA LYS A 69 -1.08 -5.38 7.83
C LYS A 69 -2.46 -5.30 7.20
N LYS A 70 -3.47 -5.84 7.89
CA LYS A 70 -4.84 -5.91 7.36
C LYS A 70 -5.41 -4.50 7.13
N GLU A 71 -5.21 -3.58 8.07
CA GLU A 71 -5.62 -2.17 7.92
C GLU A 71 -4.91 -1.48 6.74
N LEU A 72 -3.58 -1.64 6.63
CA LEU A 72 -2.79 -1.02 5.56
C LEU A 72 -3.25 -1.52 4.18
N LEU A 73 -3.50 -2.82 4.03
CA LEU A 73 -3.99 -3.41 2.79
C LEU A 73 -5.38 -2.90 2.42
N ASP A 74 -6.27 -2.74 3.41
CA ASP A 74 -7.61 -2.23 3.18
C ASP A 74 -7.58 -0.77 2.74
N GLN A 75 -6.78 0.07 3.42
CA GLN A 75 -6.56 1.45 3.02
C GLN A 75 -5.96 1.57 1.61
N ILE A 76 -4.92 0.79 1.29
CA ILE A 76 -4.30 0.79 -0.04
C ILE A 76 -5.33 0.39 -1.11
N LYS A 77 -6.09 -0.68 -0.88
CA LYS A 77 -7.14 -1.12 -1.82
C LYS A 77 -8.20 -0.04 -2.02
N SER A 78 -8.66 0.57 -0.93
CA SER A 78 -9.63 1.67 -0.97
C SER A 78 -9.08 2.89 -1.74
N PHE A 79 -7.82 3.24 -1.51
CA PHE A 79 -7.13 4.35 -2.19
C PHE A 79 -6.99 4.09 -3.69
N VAL A 80 -6.50 2.92 -4.10
CA VAL A 80 -6.33 2.54 -5.50
C VAL A 80 -7.68 2.29 -6.21
N LYS A 81 -8.73 1.94 -5.45
CA LYS A 81 -10.10 1.89 -5.96
C LYS A 81 -10.61 3.29 -6.28
N LYS A 82 -10.36 4.27 -5.41
CA LYS A 82 -10.73 5.69 -5.58
C LYS A 82 -9.87 6.42 -6.62
N ALA A 83 -8.62 6.01 -6.80
CA ALA A 83 -7.76 6.45 -7.90
C ALA A 83 -8.30 5.87 -9.23
N ARG A 84 -9.37 6.50 -9.75
CA ARG A 84 -10.06 6.11 -10.97
C ARG A 84 -9.50 6.86 -12.17
#